data_AF-A0A0H2TWH9-F1
#
_entry.id   AF-A0A0H2TWH9-F1
#
_cell.length_a   1.000
_cell.length_b   1.000
_cell.length_c   1.000
_cell.angle_alpha   90.00
_cell.angle_beta   90.00
_cell.angle_gamma   90.00
#
_symmetry.space_group_name_H-M   'P 1'
#
loop_
_entity.id
_entity.type
_entity.pdbx_description
1 polymer ?
#
loop_
_entity_poly.entity_id
_entity_poly.type
_entity_poly.pdbx_seq_one_letter_code
_entity_poly.pdbx_strand_id
1 'polypeptide(L)'
;MAPRQDQPPRPKKTVVFLHPDLGIGGAERLVVDAAVGLQNRGHKVVIFTSHCDPKHCFDEARDGTLDVRVRGNTLVPPSILSRFSILCAILRQLHLILQISLFSDELAQLRPDAFFVDQLSAGLPLLSHLTRGSRPGRGGPGSGRHRRRP
;
A
#
# COMPACT_ATOMS: atom_id res chain seq x y z
N MET A 1 -21.26 7.86 30.96
CA MET A 1 -20.55 7.52 29.71
C MET A 1 -21.47 7.88 28.56
N ALA A 2 -21.26 9.04 27.92
CA ALA A 2 -22.17 9.52 26.88
C ALA A 2 -22.11 8.58 25.65
N PRO A 3 -23.24 8.26 25.00
CA PRO A 3 -23.23 7.46 23.79
C PRO A 3 -22.43 8.19 22.72
N ARG A 4 -21.50 7.48 22.07
CA ARG A 4 -20.78 7.99 20.90
C ARG A 4 -21.83 8.36 19.85
N GLN A 5 -22.02 9.66 19.61
CA GLN A 5 -22.88 10.17 18.56
C GLN A 5 -22.50 9.51 17.22
N ASP A 6 -23.52 9.07 16.48
CA ASP A 6 -23.42 8.42 15.18
C ASP A 6 -22.61 9.26 14.19
N GLN A 7 -21.31 8.98 14.10
CA GLN A 7 -20.48 9.49 13.02
C GLN A 7 -20.93 8.78 11.73
N PRO A 8 -21.23 9.52 10.65
CA PRO A 8 -21.58 8.90 9.38
C PRO A 8 -20.48 7.91 8.97
N PRO A 9 -20.83 6.77 8.35
CA PRO A 9 -19.86 5.75 7.99
C PRO A 9 -18.77 6.37 7.12
N ARG A 10 -17.51 6.20 7.53
CA ARG A 10 -16.37 6.76 6.80
C ARG A 10 -16.34 6.17 5.37
N PRO A 11 -16.00 6.98 4.36
CA PRO A 11 -15.89 6.48 2.99
C PRO A 11 -14.89 5.33 2.93
N LYS A 12 -15.26 4.27 2.21
CA LYS A 12 -14.32 3.18 1.92
C LYS A 12 -13.19 3.73 1.05
N LYS A 13 -11.99 3.21 1.28
CA LYS A 13 -10.75 3.67 0.66
C LYS A 13 -9.99 2.47 0.13
N THR A 14 -9.18 2.69 -0.89
CA THR A 14 -8.17 1.74 -1.34
C THR A 14 -6.84 2.06 -0.66
N VAL A 15 -6.29 1.11 0.09
CA VAL A 15 -5.01 1.24 0.77
C VAL A 15 -4.03 0.22 0.19
N VAL A 16 -2.91 0.71 -0.33
CA VAL A 16 -1.86 -0.13 -0.89
C VAL A 16 -0.74 -0.28 0.13
N PHE A 17 -0.38 -1.52 0.42
CA PHE A 17 0.75 -1.87 1.27
C PHE A 17 1.95 -2.24 0.41
N LEU A 18 3.13 -1.77 0.82
CA LEU A 18 4.42 -2.09 0.22
C LEU A 18 5.32 -2.65 1.31
N HIS A 19 5.63 -3.94 1.22
CA HIS A 19 6.51 -4.63 2.15
C HIS A 19 7.42 -5.61 1.39
N PRO A 20 8.74 -5.59 1.58
CA PRO A 20 9.67 -6.28 0.68
C PRO A 20 9.55 -7.81 0.69
N ASP A 21 9.16 -8.42 1.81
CA ASP A 21 9.10 -9.87 1.96
C ASP A 21 8.05 -10.29 2.99
N LEU A 22 6.98 -10.99 2.58
CA LEU A 22 5.96 -11.50 3.50
C LEU A 22 6.30 -12.92 3.98
N GLY A 23 7.41 -13.06 4.68
CA GLY A 23 7.79 -14.26 5.41
C GLY A 23 7.13 -14.38 6.79
N ILE A 24 7.80 -15.07 7.71
CA ILE A 24 7.41 -15.13 9.13
C ILE A 24 8.33 -14.25 9.95
N GLY A 25 7.77 -13.20 10.54
CA GLY A 25 8.49 -12.31 11.45
C GLY A 25 7.56 -11.26 12.07
N GLY A 26 8.13 -10.44 12.95
CA GLY A 26 7.36 -9.46 13.72
C GLY A 26 6.85 -8.27 12.89
N ALA A 27 7.65 -7.79 11.93
CA ALA A 27 7.25 -6.68 11.06
C ALA A 27 6.21 -7.15 10.03
N GLU A 28 6.42 -8.34 9.50
CA GLU A 28 5.53 -9.06 8.60
C GLU A 28 4.17 -9.26 9.27
N ARG A 29 4.16 -9.69 10.55
CA ARG A 29 2.91 -9.83 11.31
C ARG A 29 2.19 -8.49 11.47
N LEU A 30 2.92 -7.41 11.77
CA LEU A 30 2.34 -6.07 11.88
C LEU A 30 1.69 -5.63 10.56
N VAL A 31 2.34 -5.89 9.43
CA VAL A 31 1.79 -5.59 8.09
C VAL A 31 0.51 -6.38 7.84
N VAL A 32 0.52 -7.70 8.10
CA VAL A 32 -0.64 -8.58 7.92
C VAL A 32 -1.80 -8.15 8.82
N ASP A 33 -1.56 -7.92 10.11
CA ASP A 33 -2.58 -7.50 11.08
C ASP A 33 -3.18 -6.14 10.72
N ALA A 34 -2.35 -5.19 10.27
CA ALA A 34 -2.82 -3.88 9.81
C ALA A 34 -3.68 -4.00 8.54
N ALA A 35 -3.28 -4.84 7.60
CA ALA A 35 -4.02 -5.10 6.37
C ALA A 35 -5.39 -5.75 6.64
N VAL A 36 -5.41 -6.83 7.43
CA VAL A 36 -6.65 -7.49 7.88
C VAL A 36 -7.53 -6.51 8.65
N GLY A 37 -6.95 -5.71 9.55
CA GLY A 37 -7.68 -4.72 10.33
C GLY A 37 -8.31 -3.60 9.50
N LEU A 38 -7.73 -3.24 8.35
CA LEU A 38 -8.33 -2.30 7.41
C LEU A 38 -9.39 -2.98 6.53
N GLN A 39 -9.15 -4.20 6.07
CA GLN A 39 -10.11 -5.01 5.32
C GLN A 39 -11.38 -5.28 6.13
N ASN A 40 -11.27 -5.62 7.41
CA ASN A 40 -12.40 -5.82 8.33
C ASN A 40 -13.20 -4.54 8.57
N ARG A 41 -12.59 -3.36 8.37
CA ARG A 41 -13.29 -2.07 8.35
C ARG A 41 -13.92 -1.76 6.99
N GLY A 42 -13.83 -2.68 6.03
CA GLY A 42 -14.37 -2.62 4.67
C GLY A 42 -13.57 -1.77 3.70
N HIS A 43 -12.30 -1.48 4.01
CA HIS A 43 -11.39 -0.86 3.02
C HIS A 43 -10.92 -1.92 2.02
N LYS A 44 -10.66 -1.50 0.78
CA LYS A 44 -9.95 -2.34 -0.18
C LYS A 44 -8.48 -2.30 0.18
N VAL A 45 -7.87 -3.46 0.40
CA VAL A 45 -6.45 -3.58 0.74
C VAL A 45 -5.78 -4.44 -0.31
N VAL A 46 -4.63 -3.98 -0.82
CA VAL A 46 -3.76 -4.74 -1.71
C VAL A 46 -2.35 -4.64 -1.19
N ILE A 47 -1.67 -5.77 -1.05
CA ILE A 47 -0.28 -5.82 -0.61
C ILE A 47 0.60 -6.18 -1.80
N PHE A 48 1.53 -5.29 -2.13
CA PHE A 48 2.61 -5.59 -3.06
C PHE A 48 3.86 -5.98 -2.28
N THR A 49 4.44 -7.11 -2.66
CA THR A 49 5.66 -7.62 -2.04
C THR A 49 6.63 -8.16 -3.07
N SER A 50 7.92 -8.21 -2.74
CA SER A 50 8.93 -8.83 -3.60
C SER A 50 9.13 -10.30 -3.31
N HIS A 51 8.64 -10.82 -2.19
CA HIS A 51 8.72 -12.23 -1.89
C HIS A 51 7.57 -12.65 -0.97
N CYS A 52 7.05 -13.84 -1.20
CA CYS A 52 6.09 -14.52 -0.35
C CYS A 52 6.19 -16.00 -0.71
N ASP A 53 6.75 -16.81 0.19
CA ASP A 53 6.77 -18.26 0.04
C ASP A 53 5.50 -18.85 0.66
N PRO A 54 4.61 -19.51 -0.11
CA PRO A 54 3.40 -20.13 0.44
C PRO A 54 3.67 -21.18 1.53
N LYS A 55 4.89 -21.72 1.61
CA LYS A 55 5.29 -22.66 2.68
C LYS A 55 5.81 -21.95 3.93
N HIS A 56 6.14 -20.67 3.84
CA HIS A 56 6.78 -19.88 4.89
C HIS A 56 6.22 -18.45 4.95
N CYS A 57 4.89 -18.33 4.99
CA CYS A 57 4.18 -17.06 5.19
C CYS A 57 2.95 -17.29 6.08
N PHE A 58 2.37 -16.20 6.57
CA PHE A 58 1.13 -16.24 7.33
C PHE A 58 -0.04 -16.74 6.46
N ASP A 59 -1.01 -17.42 7.08
CA ASP A 59 -2.16 -18.01 6.39
C ASP A 59 -2.93 -16.96 5.58
N GLU A 60 -3.13 -15.78 6.16
CA GLU A 60 -3.87 -14.68 5.53
C GLU A 60 -3.23 -14.20 4.21
N ALA A 61 -1.93 -14.45 4.02
CA ALA A 61 -1.19 -14.09 2.81
C ALA A 61 -1.23 -15.19 1.71
N ARG A 62 -1.74 -16.39 2.01
CA ARG A 62 -1.76 -17.54 1.08
C ARG A 62 -3.13 -18.16 0.85
N ASP A 63 -4.08 -17.99 1.76
CA ASP A 63 -5.41 -18.62 1.71
C ASP A 63 -6.47 -17.80 0.93
N GLY A 64 -6.11 -16.60 0.49
CA GLY A 64 -7.00 -15.67 -0.22
C GLY A 64 -7.67 -14.63 0.68
N THR A 65 -7.38 -14.61 1.99
CA THR A 65 -7.85 -13.57 2.91
C THR A 65 -7.38 -12.17 2.48
N LEU A 66 -6.09 -12.02 2.15
CA LEU A 66 -5.50 -10.77 1.66
C LEU A 66 -5.16 -10.88 0.16
N ASP A 67 -5.39 -9.80 -0.59
CA ASP A 67 -4.89 -9.66 -1.97
C ASP A 67 -3.39 -9.35 -1.96
N VAL A 68 -2.58 -10.41 -1.98
CA VAL A 68 -1.11 -10.34 -2.02
C VAL A 68 -0.60 -10.54 -3.45
N ARG A 69 0.21 -9.58 -3.92
CA ARG A 69 0.76 -9.58 -5.28
C ARG A 69 2.26 -9.51 -5.26
N VAL A 70 2.90 -10.60 -5.69
CA VAL A 70 4.36 -10.69 -5.76
C VAL A 70 4.88 -10.04 -7.05
N ARG A 71 5.72 -9.01 -6.92
CA ARG A 71 6.33 -8.22 -8.01
C ARG A 71 7.74 -7.78 -7.60
N GLY A 72 8.59 -7.38 -8.54
CA GLY A 72 9.85 -6.70 -8.22
C GLY A 72 11.02 -7.61 -7.83
N ASN A 73 10.89 -8.94 -7.94
CA ASN A 73 11.91 -9.90 -7.50
C ASN A 73 12.96 -10.29 -8.57
N THR A 74 12.91 -9.73 -9.77
CA THR A 74 13.63 -10.31 -10.92
C THR A 74 15.03 -9.72 -11.16
N LEU A 75 15.25 -8.44 -10.85
CA LEU A 75 16.48 -7.74 -11.27
C LEU A 75 17.58 -7.68 -10.20
N VAL A 76 17.20 -7.59 -8.93
CA VAL A 76 18.13 -7.25 -7.85
C VAL A 76 18.13 -8.36 -6.80
N PRO A 77 19.27 -9.01 -6.54
CA PRO A 77 19.36 -10.06 -5.53
C PRO A 77 19.19 -9.49 -4.11
N PRO A 78 18.89 -10.30 -3.08
CA PRO A 78 18.78 -9.83 -1.70
C PRO A 78 20.09 -9.25 -1.13
N SER A 79 21.24 -9.70 -1.63
CA SER A 79 22.57 -9.19 -1.27
C SER A 79 23.59 -9.51 -2.37
N ILE A 80 24.75 -8.84 -2.33
CA ILE A 80 25.89 -9.13 -3.21
C ILE A 80 27.04 -9.61 -2.32
N LEU A 81 27.46 -10.87 -2.48
CA LEU A 81 28.49 -11.52 -1.65
C LEU A 81 28.18 -11.43 -0.13
N SER A 82 26.90 -11.53 0.24
CA SER A 82 26.40 -11.33 1.62
C SER A 82 26.68 -9.94 2.21
N ARG A 83 26.99 -8.95 1.35
CA ARG A 83 27.16 -7.54 1.69
C ARG A 83 26.12 -6.70 0.94
N PHE A 84 26.04 -5.42 1.30
CA PHE A 84 25.15 -4.43 0.65
C PHE A 84 23.65 -4.77 0.69
N SER A 85 23.19 -5.53 1.69
CA SER A 85 21.78 -5.94 1.79
C SER A 85 20.82 -4.77 1.84
N ILE A 86 21.19 -3.66 2.52
CA ILE A 86 20.36 -2.44 2.58
C ILE A 86 20.24 -1.80 1.19
N LEU A 87 21.35 -1.67 0.46
CA LEU A 87 21.33 -1.12 -0.89
C LEU A 87 20.49 -2.00 -1.83
N CYS A 88 20.67 -3.31 -1.75
CA CYS A 88 19.88 -4.27 -2.50
C CYS A 88 18.40 -4.17 -2.16
N ALA A 89 18.04 -4.04 -0.87
CA ALA A 89 16.66 -3.89 -0.44
C ALA A 89 16.02 -2.58 -0.96
N ILE A 90 16.78 -1.47 -0.96
CA ILE A 90 16.33 -0.21 -1.56
C ILE A 90 16.10 -0.38 -3.06
N LEU A 91 17.06 -0.96 -3.78
CA LEU A 91 16.96 -1.18 -5.23
C LEU A 91 15.80 -2.13 -5.59
N ARG A 92 15.56 -3.17 -4.78
CA ARG A 92 14.39 -4.06 -4.92
C ARG A 92 13.08 -3.31 -4.70
N GLN A 93 13.02 -2.43 -3.70
CA GLN A 93 11.82 -1.61 -3.45
C GLN A 93 11.56 -0.62 -4.60
N LEU A 94 12.61 0.02 -5.13
CA LEU A 94 12.48 0.90 -6.30
C LEU A 94 12.02 0.11 -7.53
N HIS A 95 12.60 -1.06 -7.76
CA HIS A 95 12.19 -1.95 -8.86
C HIS A 95 10.72 -2.38 -8.72
N LEU A 96 10.27 -2.75 -7.52
CA LEU A 96 8.87 -3.03 -7.22
C LEU A 96 7.96 -1.85 -7.59
N ILE A 97 8.27 -0.65 -7.10
CA ILE A 97 7.47 0.57 -7.36
C ILE A 97 7.42 0.86 -8.86
N LEU A 98 8.54 0.80 -9.57
CA LEU A 98 8.58 1.00 -11.01
C LEU A 98 7.78 -0.08 -11.75
N GLN A 99 7.85 -1.34 -11.32
CA GLN A 99 7.11 -2.43 -11.95
C GLN A 99 5.60 -2.23 -11.84
N ILE A 100 5.09 -1.85 -10.67
CA ILE A 100 3.64 -1.67 -10.46
C ILE A 100 3.08 -0.38 -11.06
N SER A 101 3.94 0.57 -11.45
CA SER A 101 3.55 1.91 -11.90
C SER A 101 3.84 2.19 -13.37
N LEU A 102 4.97 1.72 -13.91
CA LEU A 102 5.41 2.00 -15.28
C LEU A 102 5.37 0.77 -16.18
N PHE A 103 5.65 -0.41 -15.62
CA PHE A 103 5.66 -1.67 -16.37
C PHE A 103 4.34 -2.45 -16.23
N SER A 104 3.41 -1.93 -15.43
CA SER A 104 2.04 -2.40 -15.33
C SER A 104 1.12 -1.25 -14.92
N ASP A 105 -0.15 -1.36 -15.29
CA ASP A 105 -1.18 -0.37 -14.92
C ASP A 105 -1.82 -0.64 -13.55
N GLU A 106 -1.27 -1.57 -12.76
CA GLU A 106 -1.89 -2.01 -11.50
C GLU A 106 -2.10 -0.86 -10.52
N LEU A 107 -1.08 -0.01 -10.34
CA LEU A 107 -1.18 1.13 -9.44
C LEU A 107 -2.22 2.16 -9.91
N ALA A 108 -2.29 2.40 -11.23
CA ALA A 108 -3.26 3.31 -11.84
C ALA A 108 -4.69 2.77 -11.71
N GLN A 109 -4.90 1.47 -11.94
CA GLN A 109 -6.20 0.81 -11.80
C GLN A 109 -6.70 0.80 -10.35
N LEU A 110 -5.79 0.65 -9.37
CA LEU A 110 -6.14 0.64 -7.96
C LEU A 110 -6.59 2.01 -7.43
N ARG A 111 -6.10 3.11 -8.01
CA ARG A 111 -6.35 4.50 -7.56
C ARG A 111 -6.25 4.64 -6.02
N PRO A 112 -5.09 4.35 -5.43
CA PRO A 112 -4.93 4.31 -3.97
C PRO A 112 -5.17 5.67 -3.31
N ASP A 113 -5.91 5.66 -2.20
CA ASP A 113 -6.11 6.83 -1.33
C ASP A 113 -4.96 7.02 -0.34
N ALA A 114 -4.31 5.92 0.03
CA ALA A 114 -3.21 5.88 0.99
C ALA A 114 -2.25 4.73 0.68
N PHE A 115 -1.02 4.92 1.12
CA PHE A 115 0.03 3.91 1.09
C PHE A 115 0.50 3.60 2.50
N PHE A 116 0.71 2.33 2.78
CA PHE A 116 1.44 1.86 3.94
C PHE A 116 2.77 1.29 3.44
N VAL A 117 3.88 1.90 3.84
CA VAL A 117 5.22 1.50 3.38
C VAL A 117 6.06 1.16 4.59
N ASP A 118 6.59 -0.06 4.63
CA ASP A 118 7.40 -0.54 5.74
C ASP A 118 8.91 -0.42 5.48
N GLN A 119 9.67 -0.26 6.57
CA GLN A 119 11.13 -0.22 6.82
C GLN A 119 12.01 0.68 5.93
N LEU A 120 11.71 0.86 4.66
CA LEU A 120 12.53 1.60 3.70
C LEU A 120 11.74 2.79 3.16
N SER A 121 12.09 3.98 3.61
CA SER A 121 11.50 5.24 3.16
C SER A 121 12.03 5.71 1.79
N ALA A 122 13.07 5.06 1.27
CA ALA A 122 13.74 5.44 0.03
C ALA A 122 12.82 5.43 -1.20
N GLY A 123 11.78 4.59 -1.21
CA GLY A 123 10.77 4.57 -2.28
C GLY A 123 9.73 5.71 -2.20
N LEU A 124 9.60 6.41 -1.06
CA LEU A 124 8.55 7.41 -0.87
C LEU A 124 8.63 8.61 -1.82
N PRO A 125 9.80 9.21 -2.11
CA PRO A 125 9.89 10.30 -3.07
C PRO A 125 9.40 9.89 -4.46
N LEU A 126 9.78 8.69 -4.92
CA LEU A 126 9.35 8.14 -6.20
C LEU A 126 7.83 7.91 -6.23
N LEU A 127 7.29 7.27 -5.18
CA LEU A 127 5.86 7.02 -5.05
C LEU A 127 5.05 8.33 -5.03
N SER A 128 5.53 9.34 -4.31
CA SER A 128 4.95 10.68 -4.27
C SER A 128 4.94 11.34 -5.65
N HIS A 129 6.05 11.26 -6.38
CA HIS A 129 6.15 11.82 -7.73
C HIS A 129 5.16 11.17 -8.69
N LEU A 130 5.10 9.83 -8.72
CA LEU A 130 4.23 9.07 -9.63
C LEU A 130 2.74 9.25 -9.33
N THR A 131 2.38 9.45 -8.05
CA THR A 131 0.97 9.52 -7.62
C THR A 131 0.42 10.95 -7.55
N ARG A 132 1.29 11.98 -7.53
CA ARG A 132 0.88 13.40 -7.51
C ARG A 132 0.00 13.80 -8.71
N GLY A 133 0.24 13.23 -9.88
CA GLY A 133 -0.58 13.50 -11.08
C GLY A 133 -1.96 12.84 -11.08
N SER A 134 -2.20 11.88 -10.17
CA SER A 134 -3.40 11.02 -10.18
C SER A 134 -4.45 11.40 -9.13
N ARG A 135 -4.24 12.46 -8.35
CA ARG A 135 -5.24 12.90 -7.36
C ARG A 135 -6.40 13.61 -8.06
N PRO A 136 -7.63 13.08 -8.00
CA PRO A 136 -8.81 13.90 -8.30
C PRO A 136 -8.78 15.05 -7.31
N GLY A 137 -8.93 16.29 -7.81
CA GLY A 137 -8.95 17.47 -6.98
C GLY A 137 -9.85 17.24 -5.77
N ARG A 138 -9.31 17.40 -4.56
CA ARG A 138 -10.15 17.57 -3.37
C ARG A 138 -11.05 18.75 -3.70
N GLY A 139 -12.34 18.49 -3.93
CA GLY A 139 -13.34 19.54 -4.11
C GLY A 139 -13.18 20.53 -2.97
N GLY A 140 -12.72 21.74 -3.32
CA GLY A 140 -12.64 22.84 -2.37
C GLY A 140 -14.04 23.10 -1.81
N PRO A 141 -14.14 23.62 -0.57
CA PRO A 141 -15.43 23.90 0.03
C PRO A 141 -16.23 24.81 -0.90
N GLY A 142 -17.38 24.31 -1.36
CA GLY A 142 -18.31 25.04 -2.19
C GLY A 142 -18.69 26.34 -1.49
N SER A 143 -18.22 27.45 -2.05
CA SER A 143 -18.71 28.78 -1.73
C SER A 143 -20.22 28.79 -2.00
N GLY A 144 -21.00 28.60 -0.93
CA GLY A 144 -22.44 28.77 -0.94
C GLY A 144 -22.78 30.23 -1.21
N ARG A 145 -22.90 30.60 -2.48
CA ARG A 145 -23.56 31.85 -2.88
C ARG A 145 -25.02 31.74 -2.48
N HIS A 146 -25.33 32.34 -1.33
CA HIS A 146 -26.67 32.62 -0.87
C HIS A 146 -27.34 33.57 -1.88
N ARG A 147 -28.03 33.01 -2.89
CA ARG A 147 -28.97 33.79 -3.71
C ARG A 147 -30.15 34.16 -2.83
N ARG A 148 -30.19 35.41 -2.37
CA ARG A 148 -31.43 36.05 -1.93
C ARG A 148 -32.33 36.12 -3.17
N ARG A 149 -33.49 35.47 -3.09
CA ARG A 149 -34.59 35.68 -4.04
C ARG A 149 -35.37 36.95 -3.64
N PRO A 150 -35.97 37.65 -4.61
CA PRO A 150 -36.72 38.88 -4.39
C PRO A 150 -37.98 38.66 -3.56
#